data_AF-A0A529L763-F1
#
_entry.id   AF-A0A529L763-F1
#
_cell.length_a   1.000
_cell.length_b   1.000
_cell.length_c   1.000
_cell.angle_alpha   90.00
_cell.angle_beta   90.00
_cell.angle_gamma   90.00
#
_symmetry.space_group_name_H-M   'P 1'
#
loop_
_entity.id
_entity.type
_entity.pdbx_description
1 polymer ?
#
loop_
_entity_poly.entity_id
_entity_poly.type
_entity_poly.pdbx_seq_one_letter_code
_entity_poly.pdbx_strand_id
1 'polypeptide(L)'
;IQSGPERISVRVGGQFTSEESLRAINLRVNDRFFRLSDVATIRRGYVDPPTALFRFNGQDAIGLAIGMKPNANLLEFGEALHDEMQKVLADLPVGVGVHLVADQPVIVEEAVSGFTRALFEAVAIVLAVSFISLGLRAGFVVALSIPLVLAITFTVMAYLGISLQRISLGALI
;
A
#
# COMPACT_ATOMS: atom_id res chain seq x y z
N ILE A 1 -11.92 38.22 13.04
CA ILE A 1 -12.85 39.29 13.46
C ILE A 1 -13.15 40.14 12.23
N GLN A 2 -14.43 40.36 11.90
CA GLN A 2 -14.79 41.28 10.81
C GLN A 2 -14.94 42.67 11.43
N SER A 3 -14.04 43.59 11.09
CA SER A 3 -14.10 44.98 11.52
C SER A 3 -14.38 45.83 10.29
N GLY A 4 -15.67 46.01 9.95
CA GLY A 4 -16.10 46.77 8.78
C GLY A 4 -15.70 46.10 7.44
N PRO A 5 -15.21 46.86 6.43
CA PRO A 5 -14.87 46.32 5.11
C PRO A 5 -13.62 45.42 5.09
N GLU A 6 -12.85 45.37 6.17
CA GLU A 6 -11.62 44.56 6.27
C GLU A 6 -11.84 43.26 7.05
N ARG A 7 -11.30 42.16 6.52
CA ARG A 7 -11.21 40.88 7.23
C ARG A 7 -9.87 40.78 7.94
N ILE A 8 -9.91 40.80 9.28
CA ILE A 8 -8.73 40.61 10.13
C ILE A 8 -8.79 39.21 10.75
N SER A 9 -7.77 38.38 10.49
CA SER A 9 -7.61 37.08 11.16
C SER A 9 -6.97 37.29 12.53
N VAL A 10 -7.59 36.78 13.59
CA VAL A 10 -7.05 36.80 14.95
C VAL A 10 -6.90 35.36 15.40
N ARG A 11 -5.67 34.97 15.72
CA ARG A 11 -5.34 33.68 16.32
C ARG A 11 -4.90 33.92 17.75
N VAL A 12 -5.64 33.37 18.71
CA VAL A 12 -5.29 33.46 20.13
C VAL A 12 -4.28 32.35 20.44
N GLY A 13 -3.15 32.71 21.04
CA GLY A 13 -2.20 31.75 21.62
C GLY A 13 -2.68 31.29 22.99
N GLY A 14 -2.47 30.01 23.32
CA GLY A 14 -2.92 29.44 24.60
C GLY A 14 -2.93 27.91 24.62
N GLN A 15 -2.77 27.26 23.47
CA GLN A 15 -2.55 25.82 23.41
C GLN A 15 -1.16 25.48 23.94
N PHE A 16 -1.06 24.36 24.67
CA PHE A 16 0.22 23.83 25.11
C PHE A 16 0.91 23.12 23.95
N THR A 17 2.06 23.65 23.53
CA THR A 17 2.81 23.15 22.36
C THR A 17 4.14 22.50 22.75
N SER A 18 4.58 22.72 23.99
CA SER A 18 5.86 22.22 24.51
C SER A 18 5.79 21.97 26.01
N GLU A 19 6.76 21.24 26.53
CA GLU A 19 6.92 21.08 27.98
C GLU A 19 7.08 22.43 28.68
N GLU A 20 7.73 23.40 28.03
CA GLU A 20 7.92 24.75 28.59
C GLU A 20 6.58 25.47 28.77
N SER A 21 5.67 25.31 27.81
CA SER A 21 4.31 25.88 27.92
C SER A 21 3.52 25.26 29.09
N LEU A 22 3.81 24.01 29.45
CA LEU A 22 3.23 23.35 30.62
C LEU A 22 3.92 23.82 31.92
N ARG A 23 5.24 24.02 31.91
CA ARG A 23 6.00 24.52 33.08
C ARG A 23 5.55 25.92 33.49
N ALA A 24 5.21 26.76 32.51
CA ALA A 24 4.75 28.13 32.73
C ALA A 24 3.28 28.25 33.20
N ILE A 25 2.56 27.14 33.38
CA ILE A 25 1.20 27.16 33.90
C ILE A 25 1.21 27.69 35.33
N ASN A 26 0.41 28.73 35.58
CA ASN A 26 0.18 29.25 36.93
C ASN A 26 -1.06 28.58 37.54
N LEU A 27 -0.86 27.96 38.70
CA LEU A 27 -1.90 27.43 39.57
C LEU A 27 -2.18 28.46 40.67
N ARG A 28 -3.46 28.72 40.96
CA ARG A 28 -3.88 29.58 42.06
C ARG A 28 -4.48 28.73 43.18
N VAL A 29 -3.88 28.79 44.37
CA VAL A 29 -4.38 28.09 45.58
C VAL A 29 -4.28 29.05 46.76
N ASN A 30 -5.38 29.26 47.50
CA ASN A 30 -5.43 30.15 48.67
C ASN A 30 -4.78 31.52 48.43
N ASP A 31 -5.14 32.18 47.32
CA ASP A 31 -4.61 33.48 46.87
C ASP A 31 -3.10 33.55 46.62
N ARG A 32 -2.43 32.40 46.50
CA ARG A 32 -1.04 32.31 46.07
C ARG A 32 -0.95 31.69 44.70
N PHE A 33 -0.01 32.20 43.90
CA PHE A 33 0.32 31.64 42.60
C PHE A 33 1.55 30.75 42.72
N PHE A 34 1.44 29.55 42.18
CA PHE A 34 2.54 28.61 42.04
C PHE A 34 2.62 28.17 40.60
N ARG A 35 3.81 27.87 40.10
CA ARG A 35 3.95 27.27 38.77
C ARG A 35 3.70 25.77 38.86
N LEU A 36 3.23 25.17 37.78
CA LEU A 36 3.10 23.70 37.71
C LEU A 36 4.46 23.01 37.94
N SER A 37 5.55 23.64 37.53
CA SER A 37 6.92 23.18 37.80
C SER A 37 7.29 23.11 39.28
N ASP A 38 6.62 23.90 40.13
CA ASP A 38 6.94 23.97 41.56
C ASP A 38 6.33 22.78 42.33
N VAL A 39 5.35 22.10 41.73
CA VAL A 39 4.58 21.01 42.36
C VAL A 39 4.69 19.69 41.60
N ALA A 40 5.21 19.69 40.36
CA ALA A 40 5.32 18.50 39.53
C ALA A 40 6.54 18.52 38.60
N THR A 41 7.10 17.34 38.34
CA THR A 41 8.18 17.15 37.35
C THR A 41 7.58 16.87 35.98
N ILE A 42 7.78 17.81 35.05
CA ILE A 42 7.32 17.68 33.66
C ILE A 42 8.46 17.08 32.82
N ARG A 43 8.18 15.98 32.12
CA ARG A 43 9.11 15.31 31.19
C ARG A 43 8.37 14.82 29.95
N ARG A 44 9.01 14.88 28.79
CA ARG A 44 8.60 14.09 27.63
C ARG A 44 9.00 12.64 27.85
N GLY A 45 8.11 11.73 27.55
CA GLY A 45 8.36 10.30 27.65
C GLY A 45 7.48 9.53 26.68
N TYR A 46 7.74 8.24 26.58
CA TYR A 46 6.85 7.31 25.91
C TYR A 46 5.62 7.03 26.77
N VAL A 47 4.57 6.51 26.13
CA VAL A 47 3.41 6.00 26.84
C VAL A 47 3.83 4.77 27.64
N ASP A 48 3.54 4.79 28.94
CA ASP A 48 3.86 3.73 29.89
C ASP A 48 2.62 3.42 30.76
N PRO A 49 2.10 2.18 30.74
CA PRO A 49 2.58 1.03 29.98
C PRO A 49 2.33 1.16 28.46
N PRO A 50 3.17 0.55 27.60
CA PRO A 50 2.95 0.55 26.16
C PRO A 50 1.61 -0.09 25.79
N THR A 51 0.83 0.57 24.94
CA THR A 51 -0.48 0.07 24.49
C THR A 51 -0.37 -0.94 23.34
N ALA A 52 0.70 -0.85 22.54
CA ALA A 52 1.03 -1.79 21.49
C ALA A 52 2.54 -1.88 21.33
N LEU A 53 3.05 -3.09 21.13
CA LEU A 53 4.45 -3.36 20.81
C LEU A 53 4.51 -4.04 19.45
N PHE A 54 5.36 -3.53 18.56
CA PHE A 54 5.64 -4.15 17.27
C PHE A 54 7.12 -4.55 17.24
N ARG A 55 7.37 -5.75 16.75
CA ARG A 55 8.73 -6.30 16.65
C ARG A 55 8.96 -6.89 15.28
N PHE A 56 10.16 -6.66 14.77
CA PHE A 56 10.66 -7.28 13.54
C PHE A 56 11.92 -8.06 13.90
N ASN A 57 11.93 -9.37 13.63
CA ASN A 57 13.05 -10.27 13.96
C ASN A 57 13.54 -10.16 15.42
N GLY A 58 12.61 -10.03 16.36
CA GLY A 58 12.92 -9.93 17.80
C GLY A 58 13.42 -8.56 18.28
N GLN A 59 13.59 -7.59 17.38
CA GLN A 59 13.95 -6.20 17.69
C GLN A 59 12.70 -5.32 17.68
N ASP A 60 12.67 -4.31 18.56
CA ASP A 60 11.57 -3.34 18.59
C ASP A 60 11.56 -2.52 17.29
N ALA A 61 10.39 -2.39 16.68
CA ALA A 61 10.23 -1.78 15.36
C ALA A 61 8.92 -1.01 15.29
N ILE A 62 8.76 -0.20 14.24
CA ILE A 62 7.52 0.49 13.92
C ILE A 62 6.96 -0.11 12.63
N GLY A 63 5.73 -0.63 12.70
CA GLY A 63 5.03 -1.14 11.53
C GLY A 63 4.35 -0.01 10.77
N LEU A 64 4.52 0.01 9.45
CA LEU A 64 3.78 0.89 8.53
C LEU A 64 3.02 0.03 7.54
N ALA A 65 1.69 0.10 7.58
CA ALA A 65 0.83 -0.57 6.60
C ALA A 65 0.40 0.43 5.52
N ILE A 66 0.64 0.08 4.26
CA ILE A 66 0.30 0.91 3.10
C ILE A 66 -0.79 0.19 2.32
N GLY A 67 -1.93 0.86 2.16
CA GLY A 67 -3.08 0.33 1.43
C GLY A 67 -3.20 0.99 0.06
N MET A 68 -3.53 0.18 -0.96
CA MET A 68 -3.86 0.68 -2.28
C MET A 68 -5.27 1.30 -2.27
N LYS A 69 -5.46 2.41 -3.01
CA LYS A 69 -6.78 3.00 -3.24
C LYS A 69 -7.70 2.02 -3.99
N PRO A 70 -9.01 1.96 -3.68
CA PRO A 70 -9.94 1.14 -4.45
C PRO A 70 -9.88 1.46 -5.95
N ASN A 71 -9.93 0.41 -6.79
CA ASN A 71 -9.87 0.47 -8.25
C ASN A 71 -8.57 1.04 -8.85
N ALA A 72 -7.50 1.16 -8.07
CA ALA A 72 -6.17 1.45 -8.64
C ALA A 72 -5.54 0.18 -9.23
N ASN A 73 -4.63 0.36 -10.19
CA ASN A 73 -3.84 -0.72 -10.76
C ASN A 73 -2.79 -1.18 -9.73
N LEU A 74 -2.84 -2.46 -9.36
CA LEU A 74 -1.95 -3.04 -8.35
C LEU A 74 -0.48 -3.03 -8.78
N LEU A 75 -0.20 -3.24 -10.07
CA LEU A 75 1.16 -3.30 -10.58
C LEU A 75 1.80 -1.90 -10.60
N GLU A 76 1.09 -0.92 -11.16
CA GLU A 76 1.53 0.49 -11.15
C GLU A 76 1.70 1.01 -9.72
N PHE A 77 0.81 0.63 -8.79
CA PHE A 77 0.94 0.98 -7.38
C PHE A 77 2.20 0.39 -6.75
N GLY A 78 2.51 -0.88 -7.03
CA GLY A 78 3.71 -1.55 -6.53
C GLY A 78 4.99 -0.87 -7.02
N GLU A 79 5.08 -0.59 -8.32
CA GLU A 79 6.21 0.11 -8.93
C GLU A 79 6.39 1.52 -8.35
N ALA A 80 5.32 2.32 -8.32
CA ALA A 80 5.38 3.68 -7.78
C ALA A 80 5.74 3.72 -6.29
N LEU A 81 5.24 2.75 -5.51
CA LEU A 81 5.57 2.63 -4.10
C LEU A 81 7.05 2.25 -3.92
N HIS A 82 7.56 1.33 -4.73
CA HIS A 82 8.98 0.97 -4.69
C HIS A 82 9.87 2.18 -4.96
N ASP A 83 9.59 2.94 -6.03
CA ASP A 83 10.34 4.13 -6.41
C ASP A 83 10.31 5.21 -5.34
N GLU A 84 9.15 5.43 -4.70
CA GLU A 84 9.02 6.41 -3.63
C GLU A 84 9.77 5.96 -2.37
N MET A 85 9.70 4.67 -2.04
CA MET A 85 10.45 4.11 -0.91
C MET A 85 11.96 4.23 -1.11
N GLN A 86 12.48 4.13 -2.35
CA GLN A 86 13.91 4.37 -2.63
C GLN A 86 14.32 5.81 -2.31
N LYS A 87 13.48 6.80 -2.63
CA LYS A 87 13.75 8.21 -2.30
C LYS A 87 13.72 8.42 -0.79
N VAL A 88 12.71 7.88 -0.11
CA VAL A 88 12.59 7.98 1.35
C VAL A 88 13.80 7.36 2.03
N LEU A 89 14.23 6.17 1.58
CA LEU A 89 15.42 5.48 2.09
C LEU A 89 16.69 6.32 2.00
N ALA A 90 16.84 7.13 0.95
CA ALA A 90 17.99 8.00 0.76
C ALA A 90 18.03 9.19 1.75
N ASP A 91 16.86 9.66 2.19
CA ASP A 91 16.71 10.79 3.12
C ASP A 91 16.68 10.37 4.60
N LEU A 92 16.73 9.06 4.88
CA LEU A 92 16.64 8.57 6.26
C LEU A 92 17.92 8.86 7.06
N PRO A 93 17.79 9.25 8.34
CA PRO A 93 18.93 9.43 9.22
C PRO A 93 19.59 8.08 9.52
N VAL A 94 20.88 8.15 9.88
CA VAL A 94 21.66 6.98 10.26
C VAL A 94 21.00 6.20 11.40
N GLY A 95 21.01 4.87 11.29
CA GLY A 95 20.43 3.97 12.28
C GLY A 95 18.95 3.62 12.06
N VAL A 96 18.29 4.18 11.04
CA VAL A 96 16.93 3.76 10.63
C VAL A 96 17.03 2.74 9.50
N GLY A 97 16.63 1.50 9.77
CA GLY A 97 16.48 0.44 8.77
C GLY A 97 15.01 0.27 8.38
N VAL A 98 14.74 0.11 7.08
CA VAL A 98 13.40 -0.23 6.57
C VAL A 98 13.43 -1.63 5.99
N HIS A 99 12.45 -2.43 6.38
CA HIS A 99 12.31 -3.80 5.91
C HIS A 99 10.89 -4.04 5.40
N LEU A 100 10.79 -4.53 4.17
CA LEU A 100 9.54 -4.96 3.58
C LEU A 100 9.15 -6.33 4.14
N VAL A 101 7.96 -6.43 4.73
CA VAL A 101 7.47 -7.67 5.36
C VAL A 101 6.53 -8.45 4.44
N ALA A 102 5.64 -7.74 3.74
CA ALA A 102 4.66 -8.33 2.84
C ALA A 102 4.49 -7.46 1.60
N ASP A 103 4.64 -8.07 0.43
CA ASP A 103 4.48 -7.44 -0.88
C ASP A 103 3.44 -8.22 -1.69
N GLN A 104 2.22 -7.71 -1.73
CA GLN A 104 1.12 -8.34 -2.45
C GLN A 104 1.25 -8.18 -3.99
N PRO A 105 1.66 -7.02 -4.54
CA PRO A 105 1.93 -6.87 -5.98
C PRO A 105 2.83 -7.95 -6.56
N VAL A 106 3.99 -8.23 -5.93
CA VAL A 106 4.97 -9.20 -6.44
C VAL A 106 4.37 -10.60 -6.56
N ILE A 107 3.60 -11.04 -5.55
CA ILE A 107 2.95 -12.35 -5.55
C ILE A 107 1.95 -12.48 -6.71
N VAL A 108 1.23 -11.40 -7.03
CA VAL A 108 0.26 -11.39 -8.14
C VAL A 108 0.98 -11.38 -9.48
N GLU A 109 2.04 -10.59 -9.62
CA GLU A 109 2.85 -10.53 -10.84
C GLU A 109 3.45 -11.90 -11.20
N GLU A 110 4.08 -12.56 -10.23
CA GLU A 110 4.66 -13.89 -10.41
C GLU A 110 3.59 -14.92 -10.81
N ALA A 111 2.41 -14.87 -10.18
CA ALA A 111 1.30 -15.75 -10.51
C ALA A 111 0.76 -15.53 -11.93
N VAL A 112 0.64 -14.27 -12.38
CA VAL A 112 0.18 -13.93 -13.74
C VAL A 112 1.21 -14.35 -14.79
N SER A 113 2.50 -14.08 -14.55
CA SER A 113 3.59 -14.45 -15.45
C SER A 113 3.69 -15.97 -15.61
N GLY A 114 3.71 -16.71 -14.49
CA GLY A 114 3.76 -18.16 -14.49
C GLY A 114 2.55 -18.79 -15.20
N PHE A 115 1.36 -18.22 -14.98
CA PHE A 115 0.16 -18.66 -15.68
C PHE A 115 0.23 -18.42 -17.19
N THR A 116 0.65 -17.22 -17.61
CA THR A 116 0.72 -16.85 -19.04
C THR A 116 1.66 -17.78 -19.79
N ARG A 117 2.77 -18.16 -19.13
CA ARG A 117 3.68 -19.18 -19.65
C ARG A 117 3.02 -20.55 -19.78
N ALA A 118 2.32 -21.02 -18.74
CA ALA A 118 1.63 -22.31 -18.78
C ALA A 118 0.52 -22.34 -19.86
N LEU A 119 -0.22 -21.24 -20.04
CA LEU A 119 -1.21 -21.10 -21.11
C LEU A 119 -0.56 -21.24 -22.49
N PHE A 120 0.57 -20.57 -22.71
CA PHE A 120 1.30 -20.65 -23.97
C PHE A 120 1.80 -22.07 -24.25
N GLU A 121 2.36 -22.74 -23.23
CA GLU A 121 2.81 -24.13 -23.33
C GLU A 121 1.64 -25.08 -23.66
N ALA A 122 0.49 -24.92 -22.99
CA ALA A 122 -0.71 -25.72 -23.25
C ALA A 122 -1.23 -25.52 -24.68
N VAL A 123 -1.35 -24.27 -25.13
CA VAL A 123 -1.79 -23.95 -26.51
C VAL A 123 -0.81 -24.54 -27.52
N ALA A 124 0.50 -24.38 -27.31
CA ALA A 124 1.51 -24.94 -28.21
C ALA A 124 1.41 -26.47 -28.35
N ILE A 125 1.19 -27.18 -27.24
CA ILE A 125 0.99 -28.65 -27.24
C ILE A 125 -0.28 -29.02 -28.02
N VAL A 126 -1.40 -28.34 -27.76
CA VAL A 126 -2.67 -28.59 -28.46
C VAL A 126 -2.52 -28.38 -29.96
N LEU A 127 -1.84 -27.31 -30.38
CA LEU A 127 -1.57 -27.05 -31.79
C LEU A 127 -0.67 -28.12 -32.41
N ALA A 128 0.41 -28.50 -31.73
CA ALA A 128 1.32 -29.54 -32.22
C ALA A 128 0.58 -30.87 -32.44
N VAL A 129 -0.21 -31.31 -31.46
CA VAL A 129 -1.03 -32.53 -31.56
C VAL A 129 -2.07 -32.40 -32.67
N SER A 130 -2.73 -31.25 -32.79
CA SER A 130 -3.73 -31.00 -33.83
C SER A 130 -3.12 -31.05 -35.25
N PHE A 131 -1.93 -30.48 -35.46
CA PHE A 131 -1.26 -30.54 -36.76
C PHE A 131 -0.82 -31.95 -37.12
N ILE A 132 -0.33 -32.72 -36.15
CA ILE A 132 0.08 -34.11 -36.33
C ILE A 132 -1.13 -35.01 -36.63
N SER A 133 -2.24 -34.82 -35.90
CA SER A 133 -3.39 -35.70 -35.99
C SER A 133 -4.35 -35.37 -37.15
N LEU A 134 -4.60 -34.08 -37.42
CA LEU A 134 -5.61 -33.65 -38.39
C LEU A 134 -5.01 -33.07 -39.70
N GLY A 135 -3.69 -32.89 -39.76
CA GLY A 135 -2.99 -32.28 -40.90
C GLY A 135 -3.16 -30.76 -40.99
N LEU A 136 -2.54 -30.15 -42.00
CA LEU A 136 -2.39 -28.69 -42.10
C LEU A 136 -3.71 -27.92 -42.14
N ARG A 137 -4.69 -28.37 -42.93
CA ARG A 137 -5.94 -27.61 -43.13
C ARG A 137 -6.79 -27.55 -41.86
N ALA A 138 -6.99 -28.69 -41.21
CA ALA A 138 -7.78 -28.76 -39.99
C ALA A 138 -7.03 -28.17 -38.77
N GLY A 139 -5.69 -28.36 -38.70
CA GLY A 139 -4.86 -27.71 -37.68
C GLY A 139 -4.94 -26.18 -37.70
N PHE A 140 -4.98 -25.58 -38.90
CA PHE A 140 -5.14 -24.12 -39.03
C PHE A 140 -6.49 -23.60 -38.51
N VAL A 141 -7.57 -24.37 -38.68
CA VAL A 141 -8.90 -24.00 -38.14
C VAL A 141 -8.86 -23.95 -36.61
N VAL A 142 -8.23 -24.93 -35.97
CA VAL A 142 -8.06 -24.97 -34.52
C VAL A 142 -7.15 -23.84 -34.04
N ALA A 143 -6.05 -23.59 -34.76
CA ALA A 143 -5.10 -22.52 -34.45
C ALA A 143 -5.72 -21.14 -34.43
N LEU A 144 -6.68 -20.86 -35.32
CA LEU A 144 -7.39 -19.58 -35.35
C LEU A 144 -8.51 -19.50 -34.31
N SER A 145 -9.13 -20.64 -33.99
CA SER A 145 -10.27 -20.70 -33.05
C SER A 145 -9.85 -20.39 -31.61
N ILE A 146 -8.69 -20.86 -31.17
CA ILE A 146 -8.22 -20.66 -29.77
C ILE A 146 -8.02 -19.16 -29.45
N PRO A 147 -7.22 -18.37 -30.19
CA PRO A 147 -7.04 -16.94 -29.92
C PRO A 147 -8.35 -16.16 -30.01
N LEU A 148 -9.23 -16.55 -30.94
CA LEU A 148 -10.52 -15.89 -31.12
C LEU A 148 -11.42 -16.06 -29.88
N VAL A 149 -11.53 -17.28 -29.35
CA VAL A 149 -12.33 -17.53 -28.14
C VAL A 149 -11.73 -16.80 -26.93
N LEU A 150 -10.40 -16.80 -26.78
CA LEU A 150 -9.72 -16.04 -25.71
C LEU A 150 -9.99 -14.54 -25.81
N ALA A 151 -9.91 -13.97 -27.02
CA ALA A 151 -10.20 -12.56 -27.25
C ALA A 151 -11.65 -12.19 -26.90
N ILE A 152 -12.61 -13.04 -27.27
CA ILE A 152 -14.03 -12.86 -26.91
C ILE A 152 -14.19 -12.92 -25.38
N THR A 153 -13.60 -13.92 -24.72
CA THR A 153 -13.68 -14.07 -23.26
C THR A 153 -13.09 -12.85 -22.55
N PHE A 154 -11.92 -12.38 -22.94
CA PHE A 154 -11.31 -11.17 -22.36
C PHE A 154 -12.15 -9.91 -22.61
N THR A 155 -12.78 -9.79 -23.78
CA THR A 155 -13.68 -8.67 -24.07
C THR A 155 -14.91 -8.68 -23.18
N VAL A 156 -15.52 -9.86 -22.97
CA VAL A 156 -16.68 -10.03 -22.07
C VAL A 156 -16.28 -9.76 -20.62
N MET A 157 -15.12 -10.26 -20.18
CA MET A 157 -14.59 -9.98 -18.84
C MET A 157 -14.39 -8.48 -18.62
N ALA A 158 -13.79 -7.78 -19.60
CA ALA A 158 -13.59 -6.34 -19.54
C ALA A 158 -14.93 -5.58 -19.47
N TYR A 159 -15.94 -6.00 -20.25
CA TYR A 159 -17.28 -5.42 -20.22
C TYR A 159 -18.00 -5.63 -18.87
N LEU A 160 -17.82 -6.80 -18.25
CA LEU A 160 -18.39 -7.13 -16.94
C LEU A 160 -17.57 -6.60 -15.76
N GLY A 161 -16.41 -5.97 -16.00
CA GLY A 161 -15.52 -5.48 -14.96
C GLY A 161 -14.85 -6.60 -14.15
N ILE A 162 -14.72 -7.81 -14.70
CA ILE A 162 -14.07 -8.95 -14.05
C ILE A 162 -12.55 -8.79 -14.22
N SER A 163 -11.84 -8.64 -13.10
CA SER A 163 -10.38 -8.57 -13.11
C SER A 163 -9.73 -9.92 -13.40
N LEU A 164 -8.54 -9.87 -14.02
CA LEU A 164 -7.68 -11.04 -14.14
C LEU A 164 -7.09 -11.36 -12.77
N GLN A 165 -7.46 -12.52 -12.23
CA GLN A 165 -6.95 -13.06 -10.98
C GLN A 165 -6.55 -14.52 -11.17
N ARG A 166 -5.79 -15.08 -10.23
CA ARG A 166 -5.31 -16.46 -10.31
C ARG A 166 -6.42 -17.49 -10.57
N ILE A 167 -7.62 -17.27 -10.03
CA ILE A 167 -8.79 -18.14 -10.24
C ILE A 167 -9.36 -18.01 -11.66
N SER A 168 -9.52 -16.78 -12.17
CA SER A 168 -10.05 -16.56 -13.52
C SER A 168 -9.08 -17.03 -14.60
N LEU A 169 -7.78 -16.87 -14.34
CA LEU A 169 -6.72 -17.42 -15.15
C LEU A 169 -6.81 -18.96 -15.15
N GLY A 170 -6.87 -19.60 -13.98
CA GLY A 170 -7.03 -21.05 -13.89
C GLY A 170 -8.25 -21.62 -14.62
N ALA A 171 -9.33 -20.85 -14.77
CA ALA A 171 -10.52 -21.25 -15.53
C ALA A 171 -10.36 -21.18 -17.07
N LEU A 172 -9.29 -20.56 -17.56
CA LEU A 172 -9.00 -20.37 -18.99
C LEU A 172 -8.21 -21.53 -19.62
N ILE A 173 -7.59 -22.39 -18.79
CA ILE A 173 -6.85 -23.60 -19.17
C ILE A 173 -7.72 -24.81 -18.86
#